data_AF-A0A963NG53-F1
#
_entry.id   AF-A0A963NG53-F1
#
_cell.length_a   1.000
_cell.length_b   1.000
_cell.length_c   1.000
_cell.angle_alpha   90.00
_cell.angle_beta   90.00
_cell.angle_gamma   90.00
#
_symmetry.space_group_name_H-M   'P 1'
#
loop_
_entity.id
_entity.type
_entity.pdbx_description
1 polymer ?
#
loop_
_entity_poly.entity_id
_entity_poly.type
_entity_poly.pdbx_seq_one_letter_code
_entity_poly.pdbx_strand_id
1 'polypeptide(L)'
;MTTTHLLYLHGFRSSPQSAKAQLMAQHVARRHPSVHFWCPQLPPSPRAAMAMVSAGIAPWPRATMAVVGSSLGGYYASWVAQQAACPSVLLNPAVYPARDLARHIGDQTSWHDPAEHFYFAPEFVDELRALDVRDQSPAARQMAIIAKGDEVLDWREMVARYPHARLRLLEGGDHGLSDFADHLDTVAQFLQLA
;
A
#
# COMPACT_ATOMS: atom_id res chain seq x y z
N MET A 1 18.24 10.59 7.42
CA MET A 1 17.24 11.26 8.27
C MET A 1 16.24 10.19 8.69
N THR A 2 15.81 10.19 9.95
CA THR A 2 14.81 9.22 10.44
C THR A 2 13.40 9.62 9.97
N THR A 3 12.56 8.64 9.73
CA THR A 3 11.16 8.83 9.34
C THR A 3 10.34 9.13 10.58
N THR A 4 9.62 10.25 10.54
CA THR A 4 8.75 10.75 11.62
C THR A 4 7.27 10.66 11.28
N HIS A 5 6.92 10.47 10.00
CA HIS A 5 5.54 10.34 9.54
C HIS A 5 5.39 9.10 8.65
N LEU A 6 4.40 8.26 8.95
CA LEU A 6 4.18 7.02 8.24
C LEU A 6 2.73 6.91 7.79
N LEU A 7 2.52 6.87 6.48
CA LEU A 7 1.24 6.58 5.86
C LEU A 7 1.11 5.08 5.60
N TYR A 8 -0.02 4.47 5.97
CA TYR A 8 -0.38 3.10 5.57
C TYR A 8 -1.63 3.11 4.69
N LEU A 9 -1.54 2.48 3.51
CA LEU A 9 -2.64 2.34 2.55
C LEU A 9 -3.09 0.89 2.44
N HIS A 10 -4.37 0.64 2.74
CA HIS A 10 -4.97 -0.69 2.67
C HIS A 10 -5.41 -1.08 1.24
N GLY A 11 -5.71 -2.36 1.05
CA GLY A 11 -6.14 -2.92 -0.23
C GLY A 11 -7.60 -2.66 -0.60
N PHE A 12 -8.02 -3.20 -1.75
CA PHE A 12 -9.41 -3.18 -2.22
C PHE A 12 -10.34 -3.88 -1.23
N ARG A 13 -11.55 -3.35 -1.02
CA ARG A 13 -12.55 -3.85 -0.04
C ARG A 13 -12.05 -3.93 1.41
N SER A 14 -10.88 -3.36 1.71
CA SER A 14 -10.26 -3.38 3.03
C SER A 14 -10.45 -2.04 3.74
N SER A 15 -9.85 -1.93 4.92
CA SER A 15 -10.00 -0.77 5.79
C SER A 15 -8.80 -0.62 6.75
N PRO A 16 -8.74 0.45 7.55
CA PRO A 16 -7.77 0.58 8.63
C PRO A 16 -7.84 -0.55 9.67
N GLN A 17 -8.94 -1.31 9.73
CA GLN A 17 -9.08 -2.48 10.61
C GLN A 17 -8.41 -3.75 10.06
N SER A 18 -7.79 -3.72 8.86
CA SER A 18 -7.08 -4.88 8.33
C SER A 18 -5.96 -5.35 9.26
N ALA A 19 -5.75 -6.66 9.32
CA ALA A 19 -4.75 -7.26 10.23
C ALA A 19 -3.36 -6.62 10.06
N LYS A 20 -2.93 -6.38 8.82
CA LYS A 20 -1.64 -5.75 8.54
C LYS A 20 -1.57 -4.29 8.97
N ALA A 21 -2.63 -3.50 8.73
CA ALA A 21 -2.69 -2.12 9.19
C ALA A 21 -2.64 -2.05 10.72
N GLN A 22 -3.39 -2.91 11.40
CA GLN A 22 -3.42 -3.00 12.87
C GLN A 22 -2.07 -3.45 13.44
N LEU A 23 -1.43 -4.46 12.85
CA LEU A 23 -0.09 -4.90 13.23
C LEU A 23 0.94 -3.78 13.07
N MET A 24 0.90 -3.04 11.95
CA MET A 24 1.80 -1.91 11.73
C MET A 24 1.55 -0.78 12.75
N ALA A 25 0.29 -0.41 12.97
CA ALA A 25 -0.10 0.62 13.94
C ALA A 25 0.39 0.27 15.36
N GLN A 26 0.15 -0.97 15.80
CA GLN A 26 0.59 -1.46 17.11
C GLN A 26 2.11 -1.55 17.23
N HIS A 27 2.80 -1.86 16.13
CA HIS A 27 4.26 -1.88 16.10
C HIS A 27 4.84 -0.48 16.26
N VAL A 28 4.33 0.48 15.47
CA VAL A 28 4.72 1.89 15.53
C VAL A 28 4.46 2.47 16.92
N ALA A 29 3.24 2.29 17.45
CA ALA A 29 2.89 2.81 18.77
C ALA A 29 3.79 2.27 19.90
N ARG A 30 4.22 1.00 19.80
CA ARG A 30 5.05 0.37 20.85
C ARG A 30 6.54 0.65 20.71
N ARG A 31 7.08 0.69 19.48
CA ARG A 31 8.53 0.73 19.23
C ARG A 31 9.02 2.07 18.67
N HIS A 32 8.12 2.83 18.06
CA HIS A 32 8.40 4.09 17.37
C HIS A 32 7.36 5.17 17.78
N PRO A 33 7.17 5.44 19.08
CA PRO A 33 6.08 6.29 19.56
C PRO A 33 6.18 7.76 19.12
N SER A 34 7.35 8.18 18.62
CA SER A 34 7.59 9.49 18.02
C SER A 34 7.05 9.61 16.60
N VAL A 35 6.74 8.50 15.94
CA VAL A 35 6.27 8.46 14.55
C VAL A 35 4.77 8.73 14.51
N HIS A 36 4.39 9.77 13.77
CA HIS A 36 3.01 10.03 13.41
C HIS A 36 2.53 8.98 12.40
N PHE A 37 1.70 8.04 12.86
CA PHE A 37 1.08 7.01 12.01
C PHE A 37 -0.30 7.43 11.53
N TRP A 38 -0.54 7.30 10.23
CA TRP A 38 -1.86 7.56 9.64
C TRP A 38 -2.26 6.43 8.69
N CYS A 39 -3.45 5.87 8.91
CA CYS A 39 -4.09 4.90 8.03
C CYS A 39 -5.55 5.32 7.81
N PRO A 40 -5.85 6.12 6.78
CA PRO A 40 -7.22 6.56 6.52
C PRO A 40 -8.06 5.44 5.90
N GLN A 41 -9.37 5.50 6.12
CA GLN A 41 -10.32 4.75 5.29
C GLN A 41 -10.34 5.38 3.90
N LEU A 42 -10.00 4.59 2.88
CA LEU A 42 -10.00 5.06 1.50
C LEU A 42 -11.41 4.95 0.89
N PRO A 43 -11.89 5.97 0.16
CA PRO A 43 -13.11 5.87 -0.60
C PRO A 43 -12.92 4.93 -1.82
N PRO A 44 -14.01 4.40 -2.41
CA PRO A 44 -13.92 3.49 -3.55
C PRO A 44 -13.27 4.08 -4.80
N SER A 45 -13.49 5.36 -5.09
CA SER A 45 -12.91 6.07 -6.23
C SER A 45 -11.39 6.25 -6.03
N PRO A 46 -10.54 5.70 -6.93
CA PRO A 46 -9.09 5.90 -6.88
C PRO A 46 -8.68 7.38 -6.89
N ARG A 47 -9.33 8.19 -7.73
CA ARG A 47 -9.04 9.64 -7.80
C ARG A 47 -9.42 10.34 -6.50
N ALA A 48 -10.60 10.05 -5.94
CA ALA A 48 -11.03 10.61 -4.67
C ALA A 48 -10.10 10.18 -3.52
N ALA A 49 -9.67 8.90 -3.52
CA ALA A 49 -8.75 8.37 -2.53
C ALA A 49 -7.40 9.10 -2.58
N MET A 50 -6.81 9.27 -3.78
CA MET A 50 -5.53 9.95 -3.92
C MET A 50 -5.62 11.46 -3.69
N ALA A 51 -6.75 12.09 -3.99
CA ALA A 51 -7.01 13.48 -3.61
C ALA A 51 -7.06 13.64 -2.08
N MET A 52 -7.78 12.76 -1.38
CA MET A 52 -7.84 12.74 0.09
C MET A 52 -6.46 12.51 0.71
N VAL A 53 -5.73 11.51 0.23
CA VAL A 53 -4.37 11.20 0.73
C VAL A 53 -3.44 12.38 0.49
N SER A 54 -3.46 12.96 -0.71
CA SER A 54 -2.61 14.11 -1.06
C SER A 54 -2.88 15.34 -0.20
N ALA A 55 -4.15 15.64 0.09
CA ALA A 55 -4.53 16.70 1.01
C ALA A 55 -4.06 16.41 2.44
N GLY A 56 -4.23 15.17 2.93
CA GLY A 56 -3.86 14.80 4.29
C GLY A 56 -2.36 14.77 4.55
N ILE A 57 -1.54 14.41 3.55
CA ILE A 57 -0.07 14.47 3.65
C ILE A 57 0.54 15.81 3.23
N ALA A 58 -0.27 16.76 2.73
CA ALA A 58 0.24 18.08 2.33
C ALA A 58 1.06 18.80 3.43
N PRO A 59 0.68 18.76 4.72
CA PRO A 59 1.48 19.41 5.78
C PRO A 59 2.66 18.56 6.27
N TRP A 60 2.84 17.33 5.77
CA TRP A 60 3.89 16.44 6.26
C TRP A 60 5.28 16.83 5.74
N PRO A 61 6.34 16.63 6.55
CA PRO A 61 7.71 16.83 6.11
C PRO A 61 8.12 15.75 5.10
N ARG A 62 8.17 16.11 3.80
CA ARG A 62 8.50 15.18 2.69
C ARG A 62 9.79 14.39 2.92
N ALA A 63 10.82 15.03 3.47
CA ALA A 63 12.13 14.41 3.72
C ALA A 63 12.13 13.36 4.85
N THR A 64 11.12 13.35 5.72
CA THR A 64 11.02 12.45 6.88
C THR A 64 9.67 11.74 6.94
N MET A 65 8.98 11.61 5.80
CA MET A 65 7.81 10.76 5.68
C MET A 65 8.12 9.48 4.90
N ALA A 66 7.29 8.46 5.07
CA ALA A 66 7.30 7.24 4.26
C ALA A 66 5.89 6.71 4.05
N VAL A 67 5.74 5.78 3.10
CA VAL A 67 4.46 5.12 2.80
C VAL A 67 4.61 3.60 2.77
N VAL A 68 3.66 2.90 3.38
CA VAL A 68 3.49 1.45 3.29
C VAL A 68 2.17 1.19 2.60
N GLY A 69 2.13 0.25 1.66
CA GLY A 69 0.90 -0.13 0.99
C GLY A 69 0.81 -1.62 0.76
N SER A 70 -0.39 -2.18 0.93
CA SER A 70 -0.65 -3.59 0.64
C SER A 70 -1.67 -3.79 -0.47
N SER A 71 -1.44 -4.74 -1.38
CA SER A 71 -2.35 -5.06 -2.48
C SER A 71 -2.62 -3.80 -3.33
N LEU A 72 -3.87 -3.39 -3.51
CA LEU A 72 -4.22 -2.09 -4.15
C LEU A 72 -3.60 -0.90 -3.42
N GLY A 73 -3.45 -0.94 -2.10
CA GLY A 73 -2.73 0.07 -1.34
C GLY A 73 -1.25 0.16 -1.71
N GLY A 74 -0.63 -0.93 -2.16
CA GLY A 74 0.74 -0.94 -2.68
C GLY A 74 0.86 -0.20 -4.02
N TYR A 75 -0.17 -0.30 -4.86
CA TYR A 75 -0.28 0.49 -6.08
C TYR A 75 -0.37 1.99 -5.76
N TYR A 76 -1.25 2.37 -4.83
CA TYR A 76 -1.35 3.75 -4.35
C TYR A 76 -0.08 4.25 -3.65
N ALA A 77 0.59 3.40 -2.87
CA ALA A 77 1.85 3.74 -2.23
C ALA A 77 2.94 4.07 -3.25
N SER A 78 2.94 3.39 -4.41
CA SER A 78 3.87 3.72 -5.51
C SER A 78 3.60 5.11 -6.07
N TRP A 79 2.32 5.46 -6.27
CA TRP A 79 1.95 6.82 -6.68
C TRP A 79 2.34 7.86 -5.63
N VAL A 80 2.01 7.66 -4.36
CA VAL A 80 2.38 8.59 -3.27
C VAL A 80 3.89 8.77 -3.18
N ALA A 81 4.66 7.68 -3.25
CA ALA A 81 6.11 7.73 -3.20
C ALA A 81 6.71 8.52 -4.37
N GLN A 82 6.12 8.39 -5.56
CA GLN A 82 6.54 9.17 -6.73
C GLN A 82 6.26 10.66 -6.55
N GLN A 83 5.06 11.03 -6.07
CA GLN A 83 4.67 12.42 -5.88
C GLN A 83 5.40 13.11 -4.72
N ALA A 84 5.65 12.38 -3.63
CA ALA A 84 6.24 12.90 -2.40
C ALA A 84 7.77 12.72 -2.34
N ALA A 85 8.37 12.01 -3.30
CA ALA A 85 9.77 11.59 -3.31
C ALA A 85 10.19 10.93 -1.97
N CYS A 86 9.35 10.03 -1.45
CA CYS A 86 9.54 9.44 -0.13
C CYS A 86 9.72 7.90 -0.19
N PRO A 87 10.43 7.29 0.79
CA PRO A 87 10.61 5.84 0.83
C PRO A 87 9.31 5.06 0.90
N SER A 88 9.26 3.90 0.24
CA SER A 88 8.06 3.06 0.20
C SER A 88 8.32 1.59 0.53
N VAL A 89 7.33 0.95 1.17
CA VAL A 89 7.26 -0.51 1.33
C VAL A 89 5.97 -1.03 0.68
N LEU A 90 6.13 -2.04 -0.16
CA LEU A 90 5.06 -2.61 -0.98
C LEU A 90 4.85 -4.06 -0.56
N LEU A 91 3.63 -4.38 -0.12
CA LEU A 91 3.27 -5.69 0.44
C LEU A 91 2.32 -6.40 -0.52
N ASN A 92 2.79 -7.43 -1.23
CA ASN A 92 2.04 -8.08 -2.32
C ASN A 92 1.30 -7.07 -3.23
N PRO A 93 2.01 -6.09 -3.83
CA PRO A 93 1.38 -4.96 -4.50
C PRO A 93 0.61 -5.36 -5.76
N ALA A 94 -0.56 -4.77 -5.97
CA ALA A 94 -1.28 -4.89 -7.24
C ALA A 94 -0.49 -4.20 -8.37
N VAL A 95 -0.20 -4.95 -9.44
CA VAL A 95 0.61 -4.46 -10.56
C VAL A 95 -0.26 -3.86 -11.66
N TYR A 96 -1.37 -4.51 -12.00
CA TYR A 96 -2.30 -4.10 -13.05
C TYR A 96 -3.73 -3.96 -12.51
N PRO A 97 -3.98 -3.12 -11.49
CA PRO A 97 -5.29 -3.07 -10.84
C PRO A 97 -6.41 -2.67 -11.80
N ALA A 98 -6.16 -1.86 -12.84
CA ALA A 98 -7.16 -1.56 -13.86
C ALA A 98 -7.59 -2.80 -14.67
N ARG A 99 -6.66 -3.73 -14.95
CA ARG A 99 -6.96 -5.02 -15.60
C ARG A 99 -7.71 -5.93 -14.63
N ASP A 100 -7.17 -6.06 -13.42
CA ASP A 100 -7.61 -7.07 -12.46
C ASP A 100 -8.93 -6.71 -11.78
N LEU A 101 -9.19 -5.41 -11.56
CA LEU A 101 -10.42 -4.92 -10.92
C LEU A 101 -11.57 -4.64 -11.88
N ALA A 102 -11.35 -4.66 -13.20
CA ALA A 102 -12.44 -4.50 -14.17
C ALA A 102 -13.55 -5.57 -14.00
N ARG A 103 -13.18 -6.80 -13.60
CA ARG A 103 -14.14 -7.88 -13.30
C ARG A 103 -14.95 -7.66 -12.01
N HIS A 104 -14.58 -6.66 -11.21
CA HIS A 104 -15.22 -6.32 -9.94
C HIS A 104 -16.11 -5.06 -10.06
N ILE A 105 -16.36 -4.57 -11.27
CA ILE A 105 -17.35 -3.50 -11.49
C ILE A 105 -18.72 -3.96 -10.99
N GLY A 106 -19.39 -3.09 -10.24
CA GLY A 106 -20.67 -3.38 -9.60
C GLY A 106 -20.62 -3.29 -8.09
N ASP A 107 -21.66 -3.82 -7.44
CA ASP A 107 -21.76 -3.87 -5.99
C ASP A 107 -20.72 -4.80 -5.37
N GLN A 108 -20.03 -4.28 -4.37
CA GLN A 108 -19.02 -4.97 -3.58
C GLN A 108 -19.38 -4.86 -2.10
N THR A 109 -18.95 -5.84 -1.32
CA THR A 109 -19.01 -5.78 0.16
C THR A 109 -17.66 -5.47 0.75
N SER A 110 -17.62 -4.73 1.84
CA SER A 110 -16.41 -4.55 2.64
C SER A 110 -15.99 -5.90 3.25
N TRP A 111 -14.69 -6.15 3.36
CA TRP A 111 -14.18 -7.40 3.94
C TRP A 111 -14.46 -7.49 5.45
N HIS A 112 -14.43 -6.34 6.14
CA HIS A 112 -14.58 -6.27 7.59
C HIS A 112 -16.03 -6.19 8.04
N ASP A 113 -16.92 -5.69 7.19
CA ASP A 113 -18.36 -5.65 7.44
C ASP A 113 -19.11 -6.06 6.16
N PRO A 114 -19.66 -7.30 6.13
CA PRO A 114 -20.44 -7.77 4.98
C PRO A 114 -21.72 -6.96 4.72
N ALA A 115 -22.22 -6.19 5.70
CA ALA A 115 -23.36 -5.30 5.55
C ALA A 115 -22.97 -3.93 4.96
N GLU A 116 -21.67 -3.61 4.95
CA GLU A 116 -21.15 -2.42 4.29
C GLU A 116 -20.96 -2.71 2.79
N HIS A 117 -21.78 -2.05 1.98
CA HIS A 117 -21.72 -2.16 0.53
C HIS A 117 -21.13 -0.88 -0.08
N PHE A 118 -20.39 -1.05 -1.17
CA PHE A 118 -20.00 0.05 -2.03
C PHE A 118 -20.07 -0.35 -3.50
N TYR A 119 -20.31 0.62 -4.36
CA TYR A 119 -20.33 0.42 -5.80
C TYR A 119 -18.95 0.73 -6.41
N PHE A 120 -18.34 -0.24 -7.07
CA PHE A 120 -17.12 -0.02 -7.85
C PHE A 120 -17.51 0.34 -9.28
N ALA A 121 -17.45 1.63 -9.59
CA ALA A 121 -17.95 2.17 -10.85
C ALA A 121 -16.99 1.91 -12.02
N PRO A 122 -17.49 1.76 -13.27
CA PRO A 122 -16.65 1.53 -14.45
C PRO A 122 -15.55 2.57 -14.63
N GLU A 123 -15.85 3.85 -14.38
CA GLU A 123 -14.90 4.97 -14.48
C GLU A 123 -13.71 4.84 -13.54
N PHE A 124 -13.83 4.08 -12.43
CA PHE A 124 -12.72 3.86 -11.51
C PHE A 124 -11.59 3.05 -12.15
N VAL A 125 -11.88 2.27 -13.21
CA VAL A 125 -10.84 1.61 -14.00
C VAL A 125 -9.96 2.62 -14.72
N ASP A 126 -10.53 3.70 -15.25
CA ASP A 126 -9.77 4.78 -15.89
C ASP A 126 -9.05 5.64 -14.85
N GLU A 127 -9.66 5.88 -13.69
CA GLU A 127 -8.99 6.54 -12.58
C GLU A 127 -7.76 5.75 -12.10
N LEU A 128 -7.82 4.40 -12.07
CA LEU A 128 -6.63 3.58 -11.82
C LEU A 128 -5.58 3.81 -12.90
N ARG A 129 -5.92 3.73 -14.19
CA ARG A 129 -4.94 3.96 -15.28
C ARG A 129 -4.23 5.31 -15.16
N ALA A 130 -4.94 6.36 -14.74
CA ALA A 130 -4.38 7.70 -14.57
C ALA A 130 -3.35 7.81 -13.44
N LEU A 131 -3.34 6.88 -12.48
CA LEU A 131 -2.40 6.86 -11.34
C LEU A 131 -1.16 6.02 -11.62
N ASP A 132 -1.01 5.47 -12.82
CA ASP A 132 0.04 4.51 -13.10
C ASP A 132 1.41 5.17 -13.29
N VAL A 133 2.34 4.81 -12.41
CA VAL A 133 3.71 5.33 -12.42
C VAL A 133 4.73 4.28 -12.88
N ARG A 134 4.29 3.21 -13.57
CA ARG A 134 5.18 2.07 -13.89
C ARG A 134 6.35 2.37 -14.79
N ASP A 135 6.18 3.33 -15.69
CA ASP A 135 7.20 3.71 -16.67
C ASP A 135 8.15 4.79 -16.12
N GLN A 136 8.00 5.17 -14.85
CA GLN A 136 8.84 6.16 -14.19
C GLN A 136 9.90 5.47 -13.33
N SER A 137 11.12 6.04 -13.32
CA SER A 137 12.13 5.65 -12.34
C SER A 137 11.67 6.01 -10.92
N PRO A 138 11.97 5.18 -9.92
CA PRO A 138 11.53 5.42 -8.55
C PRO A 138 12.13 6.73 -8.00
N ALA A 139 11.28 7.62 -7.47
CA ALA A 139 11.71 8.87 -6.88
C ALA A 139 12.49 8.72 -5.56
N ALA A 140 12.41 7.55 -4.91
CA ALA A 140 13.08 7.25 -3.66
C ALA A 140 13.29 5.73 -3.50
N ARG A 141 13.97 5.33 -2.42
CA ARG A 141 14.23 3.92 -2.08
C ARG A 141 12.94 3.14 -1.83
N GLN A 142 12.85 1.94 -2.41
CA GLN A 142 11.68 1.07 -2.32
C GLN A 142 12.06 -0.30 -1.76
N MET A 143 11.16 -0.92 -1.02
CA MET A 143 11.22 -2.33 -0.64
C MET A 143 9.93 -3.01 -1.07
N ALA A 144 10.03 -4.24 -1.57
CA ALA A 144 8.89 -5.06 -1.89
C ALA A 144 8.98 -6.38 -1.11
N ILE A 145 7.94 -6.71 -0.35
CA ILE A 145 7.75 -8.00 0.29
C ILE A 145 6.68 -8.73 -0.50
N ILE A 146 7.09 -9.82 -1.16
CA ILE A 146 6.28 -10.55 -2.13
C ILE A 146 6.26 -12.03 -1.76
N ALA A 147 5.07 -12.60 -1.61
CA ALA A 147 4.87 -14.03 -1.38
C ALA A 147 4.71 -14.77 -2.72
N LYS A 148 5.51 -15.83 -2.96
CA LYS A 148 5.32 -16.70 -4.12
C LYS A 148 4.03 -17.54 -4.03
N GLY A 149 3.50 -17.70 -2.82
CA GLY A 149 2.22 -18.35 -2.54
C GLY A 149 1.00 -17.45 -2.68
N ASP A 150 1.15 -16.19 -3.11
CA ASP A 150 0.02 -15.30 -3.36
C ASP A 150 -0.93 -15.90 -4.40
N GLU A 151 -2.15 -16.19 -3.96
CA GLU A 151 -3.21 -16.83 -4.73
C GLU A 151 -4.08 -15.84 -5.52
N VAL A 152 -3.89 -14.54 -5.31
CA VAL A 152 -4.70 -13.46 -5.89
C VAL A 152 -3.94 -12.75 -7.01
N LEU A 153 -2.65 -12.52 -6.84
CA LEU A 153 -1.81 -11.72 -7.73
C LEU A 153 -0.53 -12.50 -8.12
N ASP A 154 -0.10 -12.39 -9.38
CA ASP A 154 1.10 -13.09 -9.85
C ASP A 154 2.38 -12.44 -9.30
N TRP A 155 3.09 -13.15 -8.43
CA TRP A 155 4.35 -12.70 -7.86
C TRP A 155 5.40 -12.35 -8.93
N ARG A 156 5.37 -12.98 -10.12
CA ARG A 156 6.30 -12.69 -11.21
C ARG A 156 6.08 -11.30 -11.77
N GLU A 157 4.82 -10.91 -11.94
CA GLU A 157 4.46 -9.54 -12.33
C GLU A 157 4.92 -8.54 -11.27
N MET A 158 4.76 -8.88 -9.98
CA MET A 158 5.21 -8.01 -8.89
C MET A 158 6.73 -7.83 -8.91
N VAL A 159 7.51 -8.90 -9.04
CA VAL A 159 8.97 -8.82 -9.11
C VAL A 159 9.42 -8.01 -10.32
N ALA A 160 8.82 -8.26 -11.50
CA ALA A 160 9.13 -7.52 -12.72
C ALA A 160 8.81 -6.03 -12.61
N ARG A 161 7.77 -5.66 -11.86
CA ARG A 161 7.33 -4.27 -11.64
C ARG A 161 8.30 -3.44 -10.80
N TYR A 162 9.10 -4.07 -9.94
CA TYR A 162 9.98 -3.38 -8.98
C TYR A 162 11.45 -3.82 -9.07
N PRO A 163 12.11 -3.68 -10.23
CA PRO A 163 13.48 -4.16 -10.44
C PRO A 163 14.53 -3.42 -9.58
N HIS A 164 14.21 -2.24 -9.08
CA HIS A 164 15.09 -1.42 -8.24
C HIS A 164 14.77 -1.50 -6.74
N ALA A 165 13.70 -2.20 -6.36
CA ALA A 165 13.35 -2.33 -4.95
C ALA A 165 14.28 -3.32 -4.24
N ARG A 166 14.53 -3.09 -2.95
CA ARG A 166 15.04 -4.13 -2.07
C ARG A 166 13.97 -5.23 -1.98
N LEU A 167 14.18 -6.30 -2.72
CA LEU A 167 13.23 -7.40 -2.80
C LEU A 167 13.40 -8.37 -1.63
N ARG A 168 12.29 -8.68 -0.96
CA ARG A 168 12.15 -9.80 -0.03
C ARG A 168 11.10 -10.75 -0.61
N LEU A 169 11.57 -11.70 -1.40
CA LEU A 169 10.74 -12.74 -1.99
C LEU A 169 10.61 -13.90 -1.00
N LEU A 170 9.37 -14.23 -0.62
CA LEU A 170 9.06 -15.32 0.30
C LEU A 170 8.73 -16.59 -0.51
N GLU A 171 9.30 -17.72 -0.13
CA GLU A 171 9.09 -18.99 -0.86
C GLU A 171 7.66 -19.53 -0.75
N GLY A 172 6.95 -19.19 0.34
CA GLY A 172 5.53 -19.49 0.54
C GLY A 172 4.73 -18.24 0.87
N GLY A 173 3.79 -18.35 1.81
CA GLY A 173 2.89 -17.27 2.23
C GLY A 173 1.58 -17.25 1.45
N ASP A 174 0.82 -16.19 1.64
CA ASP A 174 -0.49 -15.95 1.02
C ASP A 174 -0.61 -14.47 0.61
N HIS A 175 -1.68 -14.11 -0.11
CA HIS A 175 -1.95 -12.71 -0.46
C HIS A 175 -2.04 -11.80 0.79
N GLY A 176 -2.58 -12.36 1.87
CA GLY A 176 -2.74 -11.69 3.16
C GLY A 176 -1.43 -11.31 3.86
N LEU A 177 -0.30 -11.93 3.50
CA LEU A 177 0.91 -12.01 4.32
C LEU A 177 0.54 -12.32 5.78
N SER A 178 -0.04 -13.49 6.03
CA SER A 178 -0.42 -13.92 7.39
C SER A 178 0.75 -13.89 8.38
N ASP A 179 1.99 -13.98 7.90
CA ASP A 179 3.24 -13.86 8.63
C ASP A 179 3.77 -12.40 8.74
N PHE A 180 2.97 -11.38 8.40
CA PHE A 180 3.42 -9.98 8.34
C PHE A 180 4.10 -9.48 9.64
N ALA A 181 3.71 -10.02 10.80
CA ALA A 181 4.32 -9.70 12.08
C ALA A 181 5.84 -9.94 12.09
N ASP A 182 6.33 -10.98 11.42
CA ASP A 182 7.74 -11.36 11.36
C ASP A 182 8.57 -10.42 10.48
N HIS A 183 7.89 -9.60 9.66
CA HIS A 183 8.52 -8.65 8.74
C HIS A 183 8.51 -7.21 9.27
N LEU A 184 7.80 -6.92 10.36
CA LEU A 184 7.64 -5.55 10.90
C LEU A 184 8.96 -4.87 11.25
N ASP A 185 9.87 -5.57 11.95
CA ASP A 185 11.18 -5.00 12.30
C ASP A 185 12.01 -4.70 11.05
N THR A 186 11.91 -5.55 10.01
CA THR A 186 12.56 -5.31 8.71
C THR A 186 11.99 -4.08 8.01
N VAL A 187 10.66 -3.91 8.04
CA VAL A 187 9.97 -2.74 7.49
C VAL A 187 10.40 -1.47 8.23
N ALA A 188 10.38 -1.49 9.56
CA ALA A 188 10.75 -0.35 10.39
C ALA A 188 12.22 0.05 10.20
N GLN A 189 13.13 -0.92 10.18
CA GLN A 189 14.55 -0.70 9.92
C GLN A 189 14.78 -0.14 8.52
N PHE A 190 14.12 -0.72 7.51
CA PHE A 190 14.20 -0.20 6.15
C PHE A 190 13.72 1.25 6.14
N LEU A 191 12.54 1.56 6.66
CA LEU A 191 12.00 2.92 6.66
C LEU A 191 12.75 3.89 7.58
N GLN A 192 13.66 3.42 8.43
CA GLN A 192 14.38 4.23 9.42
C GLN A 192 13.41 4.97 10.35
N LEU A 193 12.37 4.28 10.83
CA LEU A 193 11.39 4.87 11.75
C LEU A 193 12.08 5.40 13.02
N ALA A 194 11.69 6.61 13.46
CA ALA A 194 12.24 7.32 14.60
C ALA A 194 11.79 6.77 15.97
#